data_AF-A0A352RSS4-F1
#
_entry.id   AF-A0A352RSS4-F1
#
_cell.length_a   1.000
_cell.length_b   1.000
_cell.length_c   1.000
_cell.angle_alpha   90.00
_cell.angle_beta   90.00
_cell.angle_gamma   90.00
#
_symmetry.space_group_name_H-M   'P 1'
#
loop_
_entity.id
_entity.type
_entity.pdbx_description
1 polymer ?
#
loop_
_entity_poly.entity_id
_entity_poly.type
_entity_poly.pdbx_seq_one_letter_code
_entity_poly.pdbx_strand_id
1 'polypeptide(L)'
;FRWEDQFNLGLDPERARSFHDATLPAEGAKIAHFCSMCGPKFCSMKITQEVRDYAASLPEAERGMQEKSIEFVKTGSKIYS
;
A
#
# COMPACT_ATOMS: atom_id res chain seq x y z
N PHE A 1 4.99 5.28 0.12
CA PHE A 1 6.03 4.24 0.23
C PHE A 1 7.07 4.73 1.22
N ARG A 2 7.45 3.94 2.23
CA ARG A 2 8.35 4.38 3.32
C ARG A 2 9.71 3.67 3.21
N TRP A 3 10.53 4.08 2.23
CA TRP A 3 11.80 3.40 1.95
C TRP A 3 12.77 3.44 3.12
N GLU A 4 12.92 4.60 3.76
CA GLU A 4 13.78 4.78 4.93
C GLU A 4 13.44 3.81 6.06
N ASP A 5 12.15 3.73 6.41
CA ASP A 5 11.69 2.82 7.45
C ASP A 5 11.94 1.36 7.05
N GLN A 6 11.70 1.01 5.78
CA GLN A 6 11.94 -0.34 5.28
C GLN A 6 13.43 -0.73 5.35
N PHE A 7 14.35 0.18 5.05
CA PHE A 7 15.79 -0.08 5.19
C PHE A 7 16.16 -0.27 6.66
N ASN A 8 15.66 0.60 7.55
CA ASN A 8 15.97 0.56 8.98
C ASN A 8 15.40 -0.68 9.69
N LEU A 9 14.35 -1.30 9.14
CA LEU A 9 13.81 -2.57 9.61
C LEU A 9 14.57 -3.80 9.08
N GLY A 10 15.44 -3.63 8.08
CA GLY A 10 16.30 -4.68 7.57
C GLY A 10 17.36 -5.08 8.60
N LEU A 11 17.82 -6.34 8.53
CA LEU A 11 18.90 -6.83 9.39
C LEU A 11 20.21 -6.05 9.18
N ASP A 12 20.44 -5.59 7.95
CA ASP A 12 21.57 -4.76 7.54
C ASP A 12 21.04 -3.53 6.75
N PRO A 13 20.72 -2.43 7.45
CA PRO A 13 20.14 -1.23 6.84
C PRO A 13 21.04 -0.55 5.81
N GLU A 14 22.36 -0.54 6.05
CA GLU A 14 23.33 0.09 5.15
C GLU A 14 23.40 -0.65 3.82
N ARG A 15 23.40 -1.98 3.87
CA ARG A 15 23.36 -2.80 2.65
C ARG A 15 22.04 -2.65 1.90
N ALA A 16 20.91 -2.63 2.59
CA ALA A 16 19.60 -2.45 1.95
C ALA A 16 19.52 -1.10 1.20
N ARG A 17 20.03 -0.03 1.82
CA ARG A 17 20.09 1.31 1.24
C ARG A 17 21.03 1.37 0.04
N SER A 18 22.24 0.81 0.15
CA SER A 18 23.22 0.84 -0.94
C SER A 18 22.73 0.11 -2.20
N PHE A 19 21.98 -0.99 -2.05
CA PHE A 19 21.42 -1.72 -3.20
C PHE A 19 20.34 -0.92 -3.92
N HIS A 20 19.50 -0.20 -3.18
CA HIS A 20 18.53 0.73 -3.77
C HIS A 20 19.25 1.89 -4.50
N ASP A 21 20.22 2.51 -3.83
CA ASP A 21 20.87 3.74 -4.30
C ASP A 21 21.85 3.52 -5.46
N ALA A 22 22.34 2.30 -5.64
CA ALA A 22 23.17 1.92 -6.79
C ALA A 22 22.53 2.27 -8.14
N THR A 23 21.20 2.35 -8.19
CA THR A 23 20.45 2.67 -9.43
C THR A 23 19.53 3.89 -9.27
N LEU A 24 19.18 4.27 -8.04
CA LEU A 24 18.32 5.41 -7.72
C LEU A 24 18.94 6.28 -6.62
N PRO A 25 20.06 6.98 -6.88
CA PRO A 25 20.83 7.68 -5.84
C PRO A 25 20.18 8.99 -5.35
N ALA A 26 19.21 9.54 -6.09
CA ALA A 26 18.58 10.79 -5.72
C ALA A 26 17.72 10.62 -4.46
N GLU A 27 17.80 11.58 -3.52
CA GLU A 27 16.98 11.57 -2.29
C GLU A 27 15.47 11.47 -2.57
N GLY A 28 15.00 12.06 -3.67
CA GLY A 28 13.61 11.93 -4.11
C GLY A 28 13.16 10.49 -4.36
N ALA A 29 14.08 9.57 -4.67
CA ALA A 29 13.77 8.15 -4.85
C ALA A 29 13.34 7.47 -3.54
N LYS A 30 13.77 7.98 -2.37
CA LYS A 30 13.36 7.46 -1.05
C LYS A 30 11.89 7.74 -0.72
N ILE A 31 11.26 8.64 -1.48
CA ILE A 31 9.84 8.99 -1.36
C ILE A 31 9.05 8.40 -2.55
N ALA A 32 9.74 7.91 -3.59
CA ALA A 32 9.12 7.42 -4.80
C ALA A 32 8.28 6.15 -4.58
N HIS A 33 7.17 6.06 -5.31
CA HIS A 33 6.26 4.92 -5.30
C HIS A 33 6.67 3.84 -6.31
N PHE A 34 7.97 3.54 -6.41
CA PHE A 34 8.52 2.47 -7.22
C PHE A 34 9.96 2.18 -6.79
N CYS A 35 10.50 1.02 -7.21
CA CYS A 35 11.92 0.69 -7.11
C CYS A 35 12.55 0.65 -8.52
N SER A 36 13.87 0.46 -8.58
CA SER A 36 14.63 0.40 -9.82
C SER A 36 14.29 -0.80 -10.72
N MET A 37 13.67 -1.85 -10.19
CA MET A 37 13.35 -3.05 -10.97
C MET A 37 12.21 -2.83 -11.97
N CYS A 38 11.11 -2.21 -11.53
CA CYS A 38 9.88 -2.08 -12.34
C CYS A 38 9.66 -0.67 -12.88
N GLY A 39 10.32 0.33 -12.28
CA GLY A 39 10.13 1.73 -12.64
C GLY A 39 8.72 2.28 -12.35
N PRO A 40 8.46 3.55 -12.73
CA PRO A 40 7.28 4.29 -12.28
C PRO A 40 5.95 3.83 -12.88
N LYS A 41 5.99 3.12 -14.02
CA LYS A 41 4.80 2.68 -14.77
C LYS A 41 4.34 1.27 -14.43
N PHE A 42 5.25 0.40 -13.96
CA PHE A 42 4.97 -1.02 -13.81
C PHE A 42 5.19 -1.55 -12.38
N CYS A 43 5.35 -0.66 -11.39
CA CYS A 43 5.43 -1.08 -10.00
C CYS A 43 4.08 -1.68 -9.53
N SER A 44 4.06 -2.98 -9.28
CA SER A 44 2.86 -3.73 -8.88
C SER A 44 2.20 -3.20 -7.61
N MET A 45 3.00 -2.79 -6.62
CA MET A 45 2.49 -2.20 -5.37
C MET A 45 1.78 -0.88 -5.62
N LYS A 46 2.32 -0.02 -6.50
CA LYS A 46 1.71 1.27 -6.86
C LYS A 46 0.39 1.06 -7.59
N ILE A 47 0.39 0.18 -8.60
CA ILE A 47 -0.82 -0.18 -9.35
C ILE A 47 -1.89 -0.75 -8.42
N THR A 48 -1.50 -1.60 -7.46
CA THR A 48 -2.41 -2.15 -6.46
C THR A 48 -3.04 -1.06 -5.61
N GLN A 49 -2.26 -0.06 -5.19
CA GLN A 49 -2.79 1.09 -4.44
C GLN A 49 -3.79 1.88 -5.28
N GLU A 50 -3.45 2.20 -6.54
CA GLU A 50 -4.33 2.93 -7.46
C GLU A 50 -5.65 2.18 -7.70
N VAL A 51 -5.61 0.85 -7.87
CA VAL A 51 -6.82 0.02 -8.00
C VAL A 51 -7.66 0.03 -6.73
N ARG A 52 -7.04 -0.04 -5.55
CA ARG A 52 -7.75 0.04 -4.26
C ARG A 52 -8.42 1.40 -4.06
N ASP A 53 -7.71 2.48 -4.38
CA ASP A 53 -8.23 3.85 -4.27
C ASP A 53 -9.40 4.06 -5.24
N TYR A 54 -9.27 3.56 -6.48
CA TYR A 54 -10.37 3.57 -7.44
C TYR A 54 -11.58 2.79 -6.90
N ALA A 55 -11.38 1.55 -6.44
CA ALA A 55 -12.46 0.74 -5.89
C ALA A 55 -13.14 1.40 -4.67
N ALA A 56 -12.37 2.07 -3.82
CA ALA A 56 -12.90 2.81 -2.66
C ALA A 56 -13.69 4.06 -3.07
N SER A 57 -13.42 4.64 -4.24
CA SER A 57 -14.16 5.79 -4.77
C SER A 57 -15.51 5.43 -5.40
N LEU A 58 -15.77 4.13 -5.62
CA LEU A 58 -17.01 3.66 -6.24
C LEU A 58 -18.18 3.68 -5.25
N PRO A 59 -19.39 4.14 -5.65
CA PRO A 59 -20.58 4.14 -4.78
C PRO A 59 -20.95 2.76 -4.23
N GLU A 60 -20.60 1.69 -4.95
CA GLU A 60 -20.82 0.31 -4.55
C GLU A 60 -20.09 -0.05 -3.27
N ALA A 61 -18.92 0.55 -3.01
CA ALA A 61 -18.18 0.34 -1.77
C ALA A 61 -18.98 0.86 -0.56
N GLU A 62 -19.55 2.06 -0.67
CA GLU A 62 -20.39 2.65 0.37
C GLU A 62 -21.69 1.85 0.55
N ARG A 63 -22.34 1.47 -0.56
CA ARG A 63 -23.57 0.66 -0.51
C ARG A 63 -23.33 -0.70 0.14
N GLY A 64 -22.26 -1.40 -0.23
CA GLY A 64 -21.90 -2.69 0.37
C GLY A 64 -21.60 -2.57 1.86
N MET A 65 -20.93 -1.48 2.28
CA MET A 65 -20.70 -1.19 3.70
C MET A 65 -22.00 -0.91 4.45
N GLN A 66 -22.94 -0.18 3.86
CA GLN A 66 -24.27 0.05 4.44
C GLN A 66 -25.06 -1.25 4.61
N GLU A 67 -25.07 -2.11 3.58
CA GLU A 67 -25.72 -3.42 3.64
C GLU A 67 -25.14 -4.30 4.76
N LYS A 68 -23.81 -4.35 4.89
CA LYS A 68 -23.13 -5.09 5.95
C LYS A 68 -23.36 -4.51 7.34
N SER A 69 -23.44 -3.18 7.45
CA SER A 69 -23.80 -2.52 8.71
C SER A 69 -25.23 -2.90 9.14
N ILE A 70 -26.18 -2.93 8.21
CA ILE A 70 -27.56 -3.36 8.48
C ILE A 70 -27.59 -4.83 8.89
N GLU A 71 -26.87 -5.69 8.18
CA GLU A 71 -26.75 -7.13 8.50
C GLU A 71 -26.20 -7.34 9.91
N PHE A 72 -25.10 -6.66 10.28
CA PHE A 72 -24.49 -6.74 11.60
C PHE A 72 -25.45 -6.36 12.73
N VAL A 73 -26.22 -5.28 12.54
CA VAL A 73 -27.24 -4.87 13.53
C VAL A 73 -28.35 -5.92 13.63
N LYS A 74 -28.80 -6.47 12.49
CA LYS A 74 -29.85 -7.51 12.45
C LYS A 74 -29.41 -8.81 13.13
N THR A 75 -28.13 -9.17 13.05
CA THR A 75 -27.58 -10.38 13.68
C THR A 75 -27.22 -10.19 15.17
N GLY A 76 -27.61 -9.06 15.76
CA GLY A 76 -27.47 -8.79 17.19
C GLY A 76 -26.17 -8.10 17.57
N SER A 77 -25.47 -7.48 16.61
CA SER A 77 -24.28 -6.67 16.83
C SER A 77 -23.13 -7.42 17.53
N LYS A 78 -22.97 -8.71 17.21
CA LYS A 78 -21.91 -9.56 17.76
C LYS A 78 -20.82 -9.78 16.72
N ILE A 79 -19.56 -9.64 17.15
CA ILE A 79 -18.38 -9.88 16.30
C ILE A 79 -18.16 -11.39 16.11
N TYR A 80 -18.48 -12.19 17.13
CA TYR A 80 -18.41 -13.64 17.08
C TYR A 80 -19.81 -14.18 17.38
N SER A 81 -20.39 -14.91 16.42
CA SER A 81 -21.70 -15.56 16.52
C SER A 81 -21.54 -17.06 16.72
#